data_AF-A0A650CPV9-F1
#
_entry.id   AF-A0A650CPV9-F1
#
_cell.length_a   1.000
_cell.length_b   1.000
_cell.length_c   1.000
_cell.angle_alpha   90.00
_cell.angle_beta   90.00
_cell.angle_gamma   90.00
#
_symmetry.space_group_name_H-M   'P 1'
#
loop_
_entity.id
_entity.type
_entity.pdbx_description
1 polymer ?
#
loop_
_entity_poly.entity_id
_entity_poly.type
_entity_poly.pdbx_seq_one_letter_code
_entity_poly.pdbx_strand_id
1 'polypeptide(L)'
;MYKRIEIRKDGLGFCYQGSWISITATDDSLIIAEEVTYEVPVGSQFSKIRLLVKNGKVYAETPLGTSELKDPSQILENLKKINEEVVKTKNIELYEKIKKHMSY
;
A
#
# COMPACT_ATOMS: atom_id res chain seq x y z
N MET A 1 2.59 5.08 15.69
CA MET A 1 3.53 6.14 15.27
C MET A 1 4.60 5.47 14.40
N TYR A 2 4.61 5.74 13.10
CA TYR A 2 5.52 5.09 12.14
C TYR A 2 6.95 5.56 12.38
N LYS A 3 7.88 4.65 12.75
CA LYS A 3 9.25 5.02 13.13
C LYS A 3 10.07 5.59 11.95
N ARG A 4 9.75 5.20 10.73
CA ARG A 4 10.40 5.67 9.49
C ARG A 4 9.46 5.42 8.32
N ILE A 5 9.14 6.47 7.55
CA ILE A 5 8.41 6.38 6.28
C ILE A 5 9.38 6.81 5.17
N GLU A 6 9.57 5.95 4.18
CA GLU A 6 10.34 6.22 2.97
C GLU A 6 9.38 6.37 1.79
N ILE A 7 9.49 7.49 1.08
CA ILE A 7 8.73 7.70 -0.15
C ILE A 7 9.60 7.24 -1.32
N ARG A 8 9.04 6.37 -2.15
CA ARG A 8 9.64 5.84 -3.37
C ARG A 8 8.90 6.40 -4.58
N LYS A 9 9.36 6.07 -5.79
CA LYS A 9 8.76 6.54 -7.04
C LYS A 9 7.29 6.12 -7.16
N ASP A 10 7.02 4.84 -6.92
CA ASP A 10 5.71 4.22 -7.15
C ASP A 10 5.02 3.80 -5.85
N GLY A 11 5.43 4.34 -4.70
CA GLY A 11 4.87 3.94 -3.43
C GLY A 11 5.56 4.54 -2.22
N LEU A 12 5.23 4.01 -1.06
CA LEU A 12 5.89 4.32 0.20
C LEU A 12 6.12 3.04 1.00
N GLY A 13 7.12 3.06 1.86
CA GLY A 13 7.41 1.97 2.77
C GLY A 13 7.62 2.45 4.19
N PHE A 14 7.27 1.62 5.17
CA PHE A 14 7.50 1.93 6.58
C PHE A 14 7.72 0.66 7.40
N CYS A 15 8.42 0.80 8.53
CA CYS A 15 8.60 -0.31 9.45
C CYS A 15 7.39 -0.47 10.38
N TYR A 16 6.87 -1.70 10.47
CA TYR A 16 5.82 -2.10 11.40
C TYR A 16 6.13 -3.49 11.97
N GLN A 17 6.15 -3.62 13.29
CA GLN A 17 6.39 -4.89 14.01
C GLN A 17 7.60 -5.70 13.49
N GLY A 18 8.71 -5.03 13.18
CA GLY A 18 9.94 -5.68 12.69
C GLY A 18 9.95 -6.00 11.20
N SER A 19 8.85 -5.75 10.48
CA SER A 19 8.72 -6.00 9.04
C SER A 19 8.67 -4.68 8.27
N TRP A 20 9.09 -4.70 7.00
CA TRP A 20 8.93 -3.57 6.10
C TRP A 20 7.62 -3.70 5.34
N ILE A 21 6.69 -2.77 5.59
CA ILE A 21 5.40 -2.72 4.90
C ILE A 21 5.51 -1.74 3.75
N SER A 22 5.13 -2.19 2.57
CA SER A 22 5.08 -1.38 1.36
C SER A 22 3.64 -1.10 0.96
N ILE A 23 3.39 0.14 0.55
CA ILE A 23 2.17 0.59 -0.12
C ILE A 23 2.59 1.04 -1.51
N THR A 24 2.31 0.22 -2.52
CA THR A 24 2.74 0.43 -3.91
C THR A 24 1.54 0.76 -4.79
N ALA A 25 1.60 1.88 -5.50
CA ALA A 25 0.61 2.28 -6.49
C ALA A 25 0.98 1.69 -7.85
N THR A 26 0.14 0.78 -8.34
CA THR A 26 0.19 0.25 -9.71
C THR A 26 -0.85 0.96 -10.57
N ASP A 27 -0.90 0.65 -11.86
CA ASP A 27 -1.94 1.21 -12.75
C ASP A 27 -3.35 0.73 -12.39
N ASP A 28 -3.47 -0.46 -11.81
CA ASP A 28 -4.74 -1.15 -11.50
C ASP A 28 -5.14 -1.08 -10.02
N SER A 29 -4.17 -0.98 -9.10
CA SER A 29 -4.47 -0.96 -7.66
C SER A 29 -3.39 -0.33 -6.80
N LEU A 30 -3.79 0.02 -5.58
CA LEU A 30 -2.87 0.15 -4.46
C LEU A 30 -2.62 -1.23 -3.83
N ILE A 31 -1.38 -1.67 -3.76
CA ILE A 31 -0.98 -2.93 -3.11
C ILE A 31 -0.38 -2.61 -1.75
N ILE A 32 -0.90 -3.21 -0.69
CA ILE A 32 -0.36 -3.12 0.67
C ILE A 32 0.11 -4.50 1.09
N ALA A 33 1.40 -4.66 1.29
CA ALA A 33 2.00 -5.95 1.59
C ALA A 33 3.31 -5.78 2.37
N GLU A 34 3.73 -6.84 3.04
CA GLU A 34 5.11 -6.94 3.50
C GLU A 34 6.03 -7.07 2.29
N GLU A 35 7.14 -6.34 2.29
CA GLU A 35 8.23 -6.54 1.35
C GLU A 35 9.17 -7.62 1.89
N VAL A 36 9.25 -8.73 1.16
CA VAL A 36 10.06 -9.90 1.51
C VAL A 36 11.36 -9.82 0.73
N THR A 37 12.48 -9.81 1.46
CA THR A 37 13.81 -9.91 0.85
C THR A 37 14.26 -11.36 0.85
N TYR A 38 14.72 -11.85 -0.30
CA TYR A 38 15.37 -13.15 -0.42
C TYR A 38 16.89 -12.96 -0.45
N GLU A 39 17.63 -14.02 -0.09
CA GLU A 39 19.11 -14.02 -0.14
C GLU A 39 19.67 -13.84 -1.57
N VAL A 40 18.83 -14.09 -2.57
CA VAL A 40 19.10 -13.83 -3.98
C VAL A 40 18.50 -12.48 -4.43
N PRO A 41 19.20 -11.69 -5.27
CA PRO A 41 18.70 -10.39 -5.72
C PRO A 41 17.59 -10.56 -6.77
N VAL A 42 16.34 -10.71 -6.31
CA VAL A 42 15.16 -10.91 -7.19
C VAL A 42 14.26 -9.66 -7.27
N GLY A 43 14.78 -8.48 -6.92
CA GLY A 43 13.99 -7.25 -6.79
C GLY A 43 13.00 -7.30 -5.62
N SER A 44 12.18 -6.25 -5.47
CA SER A 44 11.16 -6.18 -4.41
C SER A 44 10.12 -7.30 -4.60
N GLN A 45 10.02 -8.20 -3.63
CA GLN A 45 8.99 -9.23 -3.58
C GLN A 45 7.97 -8.87 -2.50
N PHE A 46 6.69 -9.14 -2.77
CA PHE A 46 5.62 -8.91 -1.80
C PHE A 46 5.14 -10.23 -1.20
N SER A 47 4.70 -10.18 0.05
CA SER A 47 4.01 -11.30 0.68
C SER A 47 2.84 -11.78 -0.18
N LYS A 48 2.64 -13.11 -0.23
CA LYS A 48 1.55 -13.73 -1.01
C LYS A 48 0.16 -13.45 -0.42
N ILE A 49 0.10 -12.97 0.82
CA ILE A 49 -1.09 -12.37 1.43
C ILE A 49 -0.90 -10.85 1.37
N ARG A 50 -1.83 -10.15 0.73
CA ARG A 50 -1.76 -8.70 0.53
C ARG A 50 -3.13 -8.07 0.48
N LEU A 51 -3.21 -6.78 0.77
CA LEU A 51 -4.42 -6.00 0.54
C LEU A 51 -4.31 -5.26 -0.79
N LEU A 52 -5.40 -5.23 -1.53
CA LEU A 52 -5.56 -4.45 -2.75
C LEU A 52 -6.61 -3.38 -2.52
N VAL A 53 -6.32 -2.13 -2.87
CA VAL A 53 -7.32 -1.06 -2.93
C VAL A 53 -7.60 -0.73 -4.38
N LYS A 54 -8.86 -0.88 -4.78
CA LYS A 54 -9.35 -0.58 -6.14
C LYS A 54 -10.68 0.14 -6.04
N ASN A 55 -10.79 1.32 -6.65
CA ASN A 55 -12.02 2.13 -6.71
C ASN A 55 -12.71 2.28 -5.35
N GLY A 56 -11.95 2.62 -4.31
CA GLY A 56 -12.48 2.79 -2.95
C GLY A 56 -12.91 1.51 -2.23
N LYS A 57 -12.70 0.33 -2.83
CA LYS A 57 -12.91 -0.97 -2.20
C LYS A 57 -11.57 -1.59 -1.79
N VAL A 58 -11.60 -2.42 -0.74
CA VAL A 58 -10.41 -3.14 -0.27
C VAL A 58 -10.65 -4.63 -0.34
N TYR A 59 -9.67 -5.35 -0.87
CA TYR A 59 -9.70 -6.79 -1.04
C TYR A 59 -8.53 -7.41 -0.30
N ALA A 60 -8.75 -8.54 0.34
CA ALA A 60 -7.68 -9.44 0.76
C ALA A 60 -7.39 -10.42 -0.36
N GLU A 61 -6.18 -10.38 -0.90
CA GLU A 61 -5.69 -11.36 -1.85
C GLU A 61 -4.79 -12.37 -1.14
N THR A 62 -5.06 -13.64 -1.38
CA THR A 62 -4.33 -14.78 -0.83
C THR A 62 -4.08 -15.81 -1.93
N PRO A 63 -3.21 -16.82 -1.71
CA PRO A 63 -3.07 -17.94 -2.64
C PRO A 63 -4.36 -18.73 -2.88
N LEU A 64 -5.35 -18.60 -2.00
CA LEU A 64 -6.64 -19.31 -2.09
C LEU A 64 -7.72 -18.49 -2.82
N GLY A 65 -7.40 -17.26 -3.22
CA GLY A 65 -8.31 -16.35 -3.90
C GLY A 65 -8.38 -14.98 -3.26
N THR A 66 -9.28 -14.16 -3.80
CA THR A 66 -9.45 -12.75 -3.46
C THR A 66 -10.85 -12.51 -2.93
N SER A 67 -10.95 -11.82 -1.79
CA SER A 67 -12.23 -11.51 -1.14
C SER A 67 -12.32 -10.03 -0.78
N GLU A 68 -13.45 -9.40 -1.09
CA GLU A 68 -13.73 -8.01 -0.67
C GLU A 68 -13.95 -7.95 0.85
N LEU A 69 -13.31 -6.98 1.52
CA LEU A 69 -13.53 -6.73 2.94
C LEU A 69 -14.87 -6.02 3.14
N LYS A 70 -15.69 -6.51 4.07
CA LYS A 70 -17.04 -5.97 4.32
C LYS A 70 -17.05 -4.56 4.91
N ASP A 71 -16.06 -4.22 5.72
CA ASP A 71 -15.92 -2.88 6.33
C ASP A 71 -14.46 -2.40 6.25
N PRO A 72 -14.05 -1.78 5.12
CA PRO A 72 -12.70 -1.29 4.94
C PRO A 72 -12.52 0.18 5.35
N SER A 73 -13.52 0.78 6.00
CA SER A 73 -13.59 2.23 6.28
C SER A 73 -12.33 2.76 6.97
N GLN A 74 -11.91 2.09 8.05
CA GLN A 74 -10.73 2.46 8.83
C GLN A 74 -9.42 2.35 8.02
N ILE A 75 -9.32 1.37 7.13
CA ILE A 75 -8.13 1.20 6.26
C ILE A 75 -8.05 2.38 5.29
N LEU A 76 -9.16 2.70 4.63
CA LEU A 76 -9.24 3.81 3.67
C LEU A 76 -9.00 5.16 4.34
N GLU A 77 -9.52 5.39 5.54
CA GLU A 77 -9.29 6.61 6.30
C GLU A 77 -7.80 6.79 6.65
N ASN A 78 -7.16 5.74 7.14
CA ASN A 78 -5.73 5.79 7.46
C ASN A 78 -4.87 6.00 6.21
N LEU A 79 -5.22 5.38 5.08
CA LEU A 79 -4.52 5.60 3.81
C LEU A 79 -4.68 7.04 3.31
N LYS A 80 -5.89 7.60 3.40
CA LYS A 80 -6.14 9.01 3.07
C LYS A 80 -5.31 9.93 3.94
N LYS A 81 -5.25 9.67 5.25
CA LYS A 81 -4.45 10.43 6.20
C LYS A 81 -2.96 10.40 5.84
N ILE A 82 -2.40 9.22 5.56
CA ILE A 82 -0.99 9.08 5.13
C ILE A 82 -0.76 9.84 3.81
N ASN A 83 -1.68 9.74 2.86
CA ASN A 83 -1.55 10.39 1.56
C ASN A 83 -1.53 11.92 1.69
N GLU A 84 -2.44 12.50 2.48
CA GLU A 84 -2.52 13.94 2.72
C GLU A 84 -1.36 14.48 3.57
N GLU A 85 -1.00 13.79 4.66
CA GLU A 85 -0.02 14.30 5.62
C GLU A 85 1.43 14.04 5.18
N VAL A 86 1.70 12.95 4.45
CA VAL A 86 3.08 12.50 4.17
C VAL A 86 3.41 12.53 2.68
N VAL A 87 2.54 12.02 1.81
CA VAL A 87 2.87 11.85 0.39
C VAL A 87 2.75 13.16 -0.37
N LYS A 88 1.65 13.89 -0.15
CA LYS A 88 1.34 15.16 -0.84
C LYS A 88 2.48 16.18 -0.83
N THR A 89 3.20 16.27 0.29
CA THR A 89 4.30 17.23 0.48
C THR A 89 5.62 16.77 -0.14
N LYS A 90 5.76 15.48 -0.45
CA LYS A 90 7.02 14.87 -0.91
C LYS A 90 6.99 14.41 -2.36
N ASN A 91 5.84 13.96 -2.85
CA ASN A 91 5.67 13.44 -4.20
C ASN A 91 4.22 13.63 -4.67
N ILE A 92 3.98 14.70 -5.43
CA ILE A 92 2.63 15.05 -5.91
C ILE A 92 2.08 14.04 -6.92
N GLU A 93 2.93 13.45 -7.75
CA GLU A 93 2.52 12.44 -8.73
C GLU A 93 2.03 11.18 -8.03
N LEU A 94 2.76 10.72 -7.01
CA LEU A 94 2.36 9.59 -6.19
C LEU A 94 1.08 9.89 -5.40
N TYR A 95 0.93 11.12 -4.90
CA TYR A 95 -0.29 11.55 -4.20
C TYR A 95 -1.54 11.37 -5.08
N GLU A 96 -1.50 11.85 -6.32
CA GLU A 96 -2.61 11.71 -7.27
C GLU A 96 -2.84 10.25 -7.68
N LYS A 97 -1.77 9.46 -7.89
CA LYS A 97 -1.88 8.02 -8.16
C LYS A 97 -2.61 7.27 -7.03
N ILE A 98 -2.21 7.50 -5.78
CA ILE A 98 -2.83 6.85 -4.61
C ILE A 98 -4.29 7.30 -4.47
N LYS A 99 -4.57 8.60 -4.66
CA LYS A 99 -5.91 9.18 -4.59
C LYS A 99 -6.88 8.55 -5.59
N LYS A 100 -6.44 8.32 -6.83
CA LYS A 100 -7.24 7.67 -7.87
C LYS A 100 -7.81 6.32 -7.42
N HIS A 101 -7.02 5.50 -6.72
CA HIS A 101 -7.44 4.17 -6.26
C HIS A 101 -8.39 4.20 -5.05
N MET A 102 -8.41 5.29 -4.30
CA MET A 102 -9.24 5.46 -3.10
C MET A 102 -10.59 6.14 -3.38
N SER A 103 -10.77 6.70 -4.58
CA SER A 103 -12.04 7.30 -5.01
C SER A 103 -12.91 6.28 -5.74
N TYR A 104 -14.22 6.41 -5.56
CA TYR A 104 -15.24 5.66 -6.32
C TYR A 104 -15.41 6.25 -7.72
#